data_AF-A0A0T1XNH8-F1
#
_entry.id   AF-A0A0T1XNH8-F1
#
_cell.length_a   1.000
_cell.length_b   1.000
_cell.length_c   1.000
_cell.angle_alpha   90.00
_cell.angle_beta   90.00
_cell.angle_gamma   90.00
#
_symmetry.space_group_name_H-M   'P 1'
#
loop_
_entity.id
_entity.type
_entity.pdbx_description
1 polymer ?
#
loop_
_entity_poly.entity_id
_entity_poly.type
_entity_poly.pdbx_seq_one_letter_code
_entity_poly.pdbx_strand_id
1 'polypeptide(L)'
;MSSRFTTRSLRTLSYKAFDIKRDEMMATYNDLNSLDDWFLRQAIDQAERGISIEDQRIPQTVALLGQPSIYLYATSIFDGEVGNGGVQQFFDNSSGALAPIVRDALQDMLLPKCADIMSRIIDAFGAPFPVSQFDRMDRIDSDPALQIILNEAYDAIDVWSSDYILARERYAKNNHLLK
;
A
#
# COMPACT_ATOMS: atom_id res chain seq x y z
N MET A 1 -20.80 -10.34 -51.93
CA MET A 1 -20.67 -11.07 -50.65
C MET A 1 -20.54 -10.04 -49.54
N SER A 2 -21.55 -9.99 -48.67
CA SER A 2 -21.73 -9.00 -47.62
C SER A 2 -21.50 -9.66 -46.26
N SER A 3 -20.67 -9.03 -45.41
CA SER A 3 -20.55 -9.34 -43.97
C SER A 3 -19.80 -8.18 -43.30
N ARG A 4 -20.50 -7.07 -43.07
CA ARG A 4 -20.88 -6.51 -41.75
C ARG A 4 -19.74 -6.48 -40.72
N PHE A 5 -19.01 -5.38 -40.71
CA PHE A 5 -18.34 -4.85 -39.52
C PHE A 5 -19.41 -4.39 -38.53
N THR A 6 -19.58 -5.15 -37.44
CA THR A 6 -20.47 -4.77 -36.35
C THR A 6 -19.68 -3.94 -35.35
N THR A 7 -19.93 -2.64 -35.34
CA THR A 7 -19.52 -1.67 -34.31
C THR A 7 -19.91 -2.18 -32.92
N ARG A 8 -18.92 -2.50 -32.08
CA ARG A 8 -19.14 -2.76 -30.66
C ARG A 8 -19.34 -1.42 -29.96
N SER A 9 -20.61 -1.14 -29.67
CA SER A 9 -21.05 -0.01 -28.86
C SER A 9 -20.31 -0.03 -27.51
N LEU A 10 -19.47 0.99 -27.28
CA LEU A 10 -18.98 1.36 -25.96
C LEU A 10 -20.20 1.84 -25.15
N ARG A 11 -20.88 0.90 -24.50
CA ARG A 11 -21.81 1.23 -23.44
C ARG A 11 -20.97 1.74 -22.28
N THR A 12 -21.10 3.04 -22.03
CA THR A 12 -20.98 3.70 -20.74
C THR A 12 -21.53 2.79 -19.65
N LEU A 13 -20.64 2.04 -18.99
CA LEU A 13 -20.91 1.46 -17.69
C LEU A 13 -20.90 2.61 -16.71
N SER A 14 -22.08 3.21 -16.60
CA SER A 14 -22.59 4.07 -15.55
C SER A 14 -21.80 3.91 -14.24
N TYR A 15 -21.21 5.02 -13.79
CA TYR A 15 -20.66 5.30 -12.45
C TYR A 15 -21.68 5.11 -11.28
N LYS A 16 -22.58 4.13 -11.36
CA LYS A 16 -23.63 3.84 -10.37
C LYS A 16 -23.27 2.70 -9.42
N ALA A 17 -22.10 2.07 -9.58
CA ALA A 17 -21.62 1.03 -8.65
C ALA A 17 -20.77 1.59 -7.49
N PHE A 18 -20.40 2.88 -7.54
CA PHE A 18 -19.67 3.56 -6.46
C PHE A 18 -20.58 4.22 -5.43
N ASP A 19 -21.89 3.96 -5.51
CA ASP A 19 -22.89 4.43 -4.55
C ASP A 19 -23.08 3.42 -3.40
N ILE A 20 -22.01 2.70 -3.02
CA ILE A 20 -21.88 2.18 -1.66
C ILE A 20 -21.81 3.43 -0.80
N LYS A 21 -22.90 3.72 -0.11
CA LYS A 21 -23.09 4.96 0.62
C LYS A 21 -21.87 5.19 1.50
N ARG A 22 -21.32 6.39 1.43
CA ARG A 22 -20.24 6.85 2.31
C ARG A 22 -20.55 6.48 3.78
N ASP A 23 -21.82 6.50 4.19
CA ASP A 23 -22.29 6.09 5.52
C ASP A 23 -22.10 4.60 5.85
N GLU A 24 -22.15 3.69 4.88
CA GLU A 24 -21.74 2.28 5.05
C GLU A 24 -20.21 2.13 5.11
N MET A 25 -19.45 2.95 4.36
CA MET A 25 -18.00 3.02 4.49
C MET A 25 -17.52 3.70 5.79
N MET A 26 -18.37 4.52 6.41
CA MET A 26 -18.15 5.17 7.71
C MET A 26 -18.60 4.28 8.88
N ALA A 27 -18.97 3.02 8.62
CA ALA A 27 -19.09 2.02 9.65
C ALA A 27 -17.70 1.81 10.26
N THR A 28 -17.42 2.54 11.34
CA THR A 28 -16.18 2.42 12.10
C THR A 28 -15.97 0.96 12.50
N TYR A 29 -14.74 0.48 12.29
CA TYR A 29 -14.37 -0.91 12.52
C TYR A 29 -14.27 -1.17 14.02
N ASN A 30 -14.55 -2.38 14.46
CA ASN A 30 -14.48 -2.71 15.89
C ASN A 30 -13.03 -2.83 16.39
N ASP A 31 -12.10 -3.10 15.47
CA ASP A 31 -10.67 -3.24 15.74
C ASP A 31 -9.85 -2.99 14.47
N LEU A 32 -8.52 -2.91 14.62
CA LEU A 32 -7.60 -2.71 13.50
C LEU A 32 -7.56 -3.91 12.53
N ASN A 33 -7.72 -5.14 13.02
CA ASN A 33 -7.64 -6.34 12.19
C ASN A 33 -8.76 -6.38 11.13
N SER A 34 -9.99 -6.07 11.54
CA SER A 34 -11.13 -6.01 10.62
C SER A 34 -11.01 -4.87 9.61
N LEU A 35 -10.36 -3.77 9.99
CA LEU A 35 -10.02 -2.67 9.08
C LEU A 35 -8.93 -3.09 8.08
N ASP A 36 -7.89 -3.80 8.55
CA ASP A 36 -6.82 -4.35 7.71
C ASP A 36 -7.37 -5.40 6.72
N ASP A 37 -8.24 -6.29 7.16
CA ASP A 37 -8.92 -7.26 6.30
C ASP A 37 -9.70 -6.57 5.19
N TRP A 38 -10.34 -5.43 5.49
CA TRP A 38 -11.04 -4.65 4.48
C TRP A 38 -10.07 -3.99 3.50
N PHE A 39 -8.97 -3.41 3.98
CA PHE A 39 -7.93 -2.84 3.12
C PHE A 39 -7.31 -3.90 2.19
N LEU A 40 -7.02 -5.09 2.71
CA LEU A 40 -6.50 -6.20 1.93
C LEU A 40 -7.50 -6.64 0.85
N ARG A 41 -8.80 -6.68 1.16
CA ARG A 41 -9.84 -6.93 0.14
C ARG A 41 -9.84 -5.87 -0.96
N GLN A 42 -9.62 -4.59 -0.63
CA GLN A 42 -9.51 -3.55 -1.66
C GLN A 42 -8.32 -3.79 -2.60
N ALA A 43 -7.18 -4.24 -2.06
CA ALA A 43 -6.00 -4.58 -2.86
C ALA A 43 -6.25 -5.81 -3.76
N ILE A 44 -6.92 -6.85 -3.23
CA ILE A 44 -7.32 -8.02 -4.01
C ILE A 44 -8.29 -7.63 -5.13
N ASP A 45 -9.30 -6.81 -4.84
CA ASP A 45 -10.25 -6.32 -5.84
C ASP A 45 -9.56 -5.53 -6.97
N GLN A 46 -8.51 -4.76 -6.67
CA GLN A 46 -7.69 -4.12 -7.71
C GLN A 46 -7.02 -5.17 -8.59
N ALA A 47 -6.36 -6.17 -7.99
CA ALA A 47 -5.68 -7.24 -8.70
C ALA A 47 -6.65 -8.06 -9.58
N GLU A 48 -7.83 -8.41 -9.09
CA GLU A 48 -8.87 -9.11 -9.85
C GLU A 48 -9.37 -8.30 -11.05
N ARG A 49 -9.35 -6.96 -10.95
CA ARG A 49 -9.65 -6.03 -12.05
C ARG A 49 -8.47 -5.81 -12.99
N GLY A 50 -7.32 -6.45 -12.74
CA GLY A 50 -6.09 -6.28 -13.49
C GLY A 50 -5.42 -4.92 -13.27
N ILE A 51 -5.74 -4.23 -12.17
CA ILE A 51 -5.13 -2.96 -11.79
C ILE A 51 -3.96 -3.27 -10.85
N SER A 52 -2.74 -3.00 -11.29
CA SER A 52 -1.55 -3.12 -10.44
C SER A 52 -1.47 -1.96 -9.44
N ILE A 53 -0.80 -2.17 -8.30
CA ILE A 53 -0.43 -1.10 -7.36
C ILE A 53 0.42 -0.03 -8.06
N GLU A 54 1.19 -0.37 -9.08
CA GLU A 54 2.02 0.60 -9.80
C GLU A 54 1.18 1.56 -10.66
N ASP A 55 0.11 1.03 -11.26
CA ASP A 55 -0.87 1.81 -12.05
C ASP A 55 -1.75 2.65 -11.13
N GLN A 56 -2.18 2.07 -10.01
CA GLN A 56 -3.04 2.72 -9.02
C GLN A 56 -2.61 2.37 -7.60
N ARG A 57 -1.64 3.14 -7.08
CA ARG A 57 -1.10 2.98 -5.72
C ARG A 57 -2.18 2.83 -4.66
N ILE A 58 -3.17 3.72 -4.70
CA ILE A 58 -4.26 3.77 -3.74
C ILE A 58 -5.60 3.63 -4.47
N PRO A 59 -6.44 2.64 -4.12
CA PRO A 59 -7.79 2.53 -4.65
C PRO A 59 -8.58 3.81 -4.41
N GLN A 60 -9.42 4.20 -5.37
CA GLN A 60 -10.23 5.42 -5.25
C GLN A 60 -11.16 5.37 -4.02
N THR A 61 -11.68 4.18 -3.68
CA THR A 61 -12.47 3.94 -2.46
C THR A 61 -11.71 4.33 -1.20
N VAL A 62 -10.46 3.90 -1.07
CA VAL A 62 -9.57 4.25 0.05
C VAL A 62 -9.24 5.74 0.06
N ALA A 63 -8.91 6.31 -1.11
CA ALA A 63 -8.57 7.73 -1.22
C ALA A 63 -9.71 8.66 -0.77
N LEU A 64 -10.97 8.27 -1.01
CA LEU A 64 -12.16 9.05 -0.61
C LEU A 64 -12.39 9.08 0.92
N LEU A 65 -11.80 8.16 1.67
CA LEU A 65 -11.86 8.10 3.13
C LEU A 65 -10.83 9.04 3.80
N GLY A 66 -9.86 9.54 3.05
CA GLY A 66 -8.88 10.52 3.49
C GLY A 66 -7.56 9.92 3.97
N GLN A 67 -6.63 10.81 4.33
CA GLN A 67 -5.23 10.49 4.60
C GLN A 67 -5.03 9.36 5.63
N PRO A 68 -5.77 9.31 6.76
CA PRO A 68 -5.57 8.23 7.73
C PRO A 68 -5.85 6.84 7.17
N SER A 69 -6.87 6.70 6.32
CA SER A 69 -7.16 5.44 5.66
C SER A 69 -6.14 5.09 4.58
N ILE A 70 -5.60 6.09 3.88
CA ILE A 70 -4.50 5.89 2.91
C ILE A 70 -3.26 5.32 3.60
N TYR A 71 -2.87 5.90 4.73
CA TYR A 71 -1.71 5.45 5.49
C TYR A 71 -1.93 4.06 6.07
N LEU A 72 -3.09 3.79 6.67
CA LEU A 72 -3.37 2.45 7.16
C LEU A 72 -3.38 1.43 6.02
N TYR A 73 -4.05 1.70 4.89
CA TYR A 73 -4.02 0.84 3.70
C TYR A 73 -2.60 0.52 3.21
N ALA A 74 -1.77 1.56 3.04
CA ALA A 74 -0.40 1.38 2.59
C ALA A 74 0.41 0.53 3.59
N THR A 75 0.22 0.76 4.90
CA THR A 75 0.86 -0.06 5.93
C THR A 75 0.31 -1.47 6.01
N SER A 76 -0.99 -1.73 5.78
CA SER A 76 -1.54 -3.10 5.78
C SER A 76 -0.90 -3.95 4.66
N ILE A 77 -0.66 -3.34 3.49
CA ILE A 77 0.08 -4.00 2.39
C ILE A 77 1.54 -4.23 2.78
N PHE A 78 2.21 -3.21 3.33
CA PHE A 78 3.58 -3.32 3.80
C PHE A 78 3.74 -4.44 4.85
N ASP A 79 2.85 -4.50 5.84
CA ASP A 79 2.83 -5.52 6.89
C ASP A 79 2.68 -6.92 6.30
N GLY A 80 1.79 -7.08 5.31
CA GLY A 80 1.61 -8.35 4.61
C GLY A 80 2.86 -8.80 3.86
N GLU A 81 3.56 -7.89 3.20
CA GLU A 81 4.80 -8.19 2.46
C GLU A 81 5.95 -8.51 3.42
N VAL A 82 6.14 -7.67 4.44
CA VAL A 82 7.18 -7.86 5.46
C VAL A 82 6.94 -9.15 6.26
N GLY A 83 5.68 -9.43 6.60
CA GLY A 83 5.31 -10.67 7.29
C GLY A 83 5.55 -11.94 6.47
N ASN A 84 5.53 -11.85 5.14
CA ASN A 84 5.72 -12.98 4.24
C ASN A 84 7.18 -13.20 3.81
N GLY A 85 7.91 -12.12 3.53
CA GLY A 85 9.27 -12.19 2.99
C GLY A 85 10.19 -11.04 3.39
N GLY A 86 9.80 -10.27 4.41
CA GLY A 86 10.57 -9.14 4.90
C GLY A 86 10.51 -7.91 3.99
N VAL A 87 11.31 -6.90 4.34
CA VAL A 87 11.38 -5.62 3.61
C VAL A 87 11.83 -5.83 2.16
N GLN A 88 12.70 -6.81 1.90
CA GLN A 88 13.11 -7.20 0.55
C GLN A 88 11.88 -7.50 -0.34
N GLN A 89 10.98 -8.38 0.13
CA GLN A 89 9.81 -8.78 -0.66
C GLN A 89 8.91 -7.59 -1.01
N PHE A 90 8.76 -6.62 -0.09
CA PHE A 90 8.01 -5.40 -0.36
C PHE A 90 8.61 -4.60 -1.54
N PHE A 91 9.94 -4.46 -1.62
CA PHE A 91 10.57 -3.72 -2.72
C PHE A 91 10.65 -4.52 -4.03
N ASP A 92 10.79 -5.85 -3.94
CA ASP A 92 10.81 -6.76 -5.09
C ASP A 92 9.44 -6.86 -5.78
N ASN A 93 8.35 -6.61 -5.05
CA ASN A 93 6.98 -6.65 -5.55
C ASN A 93 6.47 -5.28 -6.00
N SER A 94 5.32 -5.26 -6.67
CA SER A 94 4.62 -4.03 -7.08
C SER A 94 4.19 -3.15 -5.90
N SER A 95 4.05 -3.74 -4.70
CA SER A 95 3.79 -3.06 -3.44
C SER A 95 4.87 -2.02 -3.09
N GLY A 96 6.11 -2.21 -3.54
CA GLY A 96 7.22 -1.26 -3.35
C GLY A 96 6.97 0.14 -3.91
N ALA A 97 6.04 0.29 -4.86
CA ALA A 97 5.58 1.60 -5.34
C ALA A 97 4.93 2.46 -4.23
N LEU A 98 4.51 1.85 -3.12
CA LEU A 98 3.96 2.50 -1.94
C LEU A 98 5.03 3.02 -0.97
N ALA A 99 6.32 2.71 -1.17
CA ALA A 99 7.37 3.01 -0.18
C ALA A 99 7.36 4.46 0.34
N PRO A 100 7.20 5.52 -0.51
CA PRO A 100 7.12 6.88 -0.01
C PRO A 100 5.91 7.13 0.91
N ILE A 101 4.76 6.52 0.60
CA ILE A 101 3.53 6.64 1.41
C ILE A 101 3.71 5.88 2.73
N VAL A 102 4.31 4.69 2.70
CA VAL A 102 4.62 3.90 3.89
C VAL A 102 5.57 4.66 4.81
N ARG A 103 6.63 5.27 4.26
CA ARG A 103 7.58 6.10 5.02
C ARG A 103 6.90 7.27 5.73
N ASP A 104 5.99 7.97 5.04
CA ASP A 104 5.20 9.05 5.65
C ASP A 104 4.24 8.51 6.72
N ALA A 105 3.57 7.39 6.45
CA ALA A 105 2.66 6.74 7.39
C ALA A 105 3.36 6.33 8.69
N LEU A 106 4.53 5.71 8.60
CA LEU A 106 5.34 5.30 9.74
C LEU A 106 5.76 6.50 10.60
N GLN A 107 6.09 7.62 9.96
CA GLN A 107 6.41 8.87 10.65
C GLN A 107 5.20 9.39 11.45
N ASP A 108 4.02 9.42 10.83
CA ASP A 108 2.78 9.88 11.44
C ASP A 108 2.24 8.94 12.52
N MET A 109 2.53 7.64 12.40
CA MET A 109 2.24 6.62 13.42
C MET A 109 3.22 6.65 14.60
N LEU A 110 4.17 7.59 14.62
CA LEU A 110 5.20 7.73 15.64
C LEU A 110 6.12 6.50 15.73
N LEU A 111 6.49 5.95 14.57
CA LEU A 111 7.47 4.88 14.41
C LEU A 111 8.74 5.42 13.72
N PRO A 112 9.46 6.38 14.34
CA PRO A 112 10.54 7.13 13.67
C PRO A 112 11.67 6.22 13.22
N LYS A 113 12.01 5.17 13.97
CA LYS A 113 13.04 4.20 13.55
C LYS A 113 12.69 3.49 12.24
N CYS A 114 11.43 3.09 12.07
CA CYS A 114 10.96 2.46 10.83
C CYS A 114 10.94 3.47 9.69
N ALA A 115 10.46 4.70 9.95
CA ALA A 115 10.45 5.79 8.98
C ALA A 115 11.86 6.17 8.51
N ASP A 116 12.85 6.20 9.41
CA ASP A 116 14.26 6.47 9.11
C ASP A 116 14.86 5.38 8.22
N ILE A 117 14.61 4.11 8.53
CA ILE A 117 15.06 2.98 7.71
C ILE A 117 14.44 3.05 6.31
N MET A 118 13.12 3.26 6.21
CA MET A 118 12.46 3.43 4.93
C MET A 118 12.98 4.63 4.15
N SER A 119 13.30 5.74 4.82
CA SER A 119 13.91 6.92 4.19
C SER A 119 15.28 6.60 3.61
N ARG A 120 16.14 5.90 4.37
CA ARG A 120 17.47 5.46 3.89
C ARG A 120 17.36 4.58 2.63
N ILE A 121 16.42 3.65 2.61
CA ILE A 121 16.19 2.80 1.43
C ILE A 121 15.73 3.65 0.24
N ILE A 122 14.71 4.49 0.42
CA ILE A 122 14.17 5.36 -0.62
C ILE A 122 15.26 6.29 -1.18
N ASP A 123 16.08 6.88 -0.31
CA ASP A 123 17.16 7.78 -0.71
C ASP A 123 18.25 7.04 -1.50
N ALA A 124 18.52 5.77 -1.18
CA ALA A 124 19.47 4.94 -1.91
C ALA A 124 18.98 4.58 -3.34
N PHE A 125 17.67 4.52 -3.56
CA PHE A 125 17.12 4.45 -4.93
C PHE A 125 17.28 5.77 -5.70
N GLY A 126 17.37 6.89 -4.99
CA GLY A 126 17.53 8.23 -5.56
C GLY A 126 16.21 8.91 -5.94
N ALA A 127 16.32 10.13 -6.47
CA ALA A 127 15.19 10.95 -6.88
C ALA A 127 15.09 11.04 -8.42
N PRO A 128 13.90 10.79 -9.02
CA PRO A 128 12.67 10.33 -8.36
C PRO A 128 12.75 8.85 -7.93
N PHE A 129 12.03 8.48 -6.87
CA PHE A 129 11.92 7.08 -6.44
C PHE A 129 11.22 6.24 -7.55
N PRO A 130 11.77 5.08 -7.94
CA PRO A 130 11.24 4.25 -9.03
C PRO A 130 9.90 3.60 -8.67
N VAL A 131 8.88 3.93 -9.46
CA VAL A 131 7.52 3.37 -9.33
C VAL A 131 7.42 1.98 -9.93
N SER A 132 8.19 1.69 -10.98
CA SER A 132 8.18 0.39 -11.65
C SER A 132 8.95 -0.64 -10.83
N GLN A 133 8.37 -1.83 -10.70
CA GLN A 133 8.98 -3.00 -10.08
C GLN A 133 10.25 -3.39 -10.83
N PHE A 134 10.21 -3.36 -12.16
CA PHE A 134 11.36 -3.70 -12.98
C PHE A 134 12.54 -2.76 -12.71
N ASP A 135 12.29 -1.44 -12.67
CA ASP A 135 13.33 -0.46 -12.38
C ASP A 135 13.87 -0.61 -10.95
N ARG A 136 13.02 -0.96 -9.98
CA ARG A 136 13.46 -1.27 -8.61
C ARG A 136 14.37 -2.49 -8.58
N MET A 137 13.95 -3.59 -9.19
CA MET A 137 14.71 -4.84 -9.20
C MET A 137 16.04 -4.67 -9.92
N ASP A 138 16.08 -4.01 -11.08
CA ASP A 138 17.32 -3.70 -11.80
C ASP A 138 18.30 -2.89 -10.94
N ARG A 139 17.79 -1.93 -10.16
CA ARG A 139 18.59 -1.16 -9.19
C ARG A 139 19.09 -2.01 -8.02
N ILE A 140 18.26 -2.88 -7.45
CA ILE A 140 18.66 -3.79 -6.36
C ILE A 140 19.76 -4.74 -6.85
N ASP A 141 19.58 -5.34 -8.02
CA ASP A 141 20.53 -6.30 -8.60
C ASP A 141 21.87 -5.65 -8.97
N SER A 142 21.85 -4.39 -9.41
CA SER A 142 23.04 -3.66 -9.85
C SER A 142 23.77 -2.86 -8.77
N ASP A 143 23.16 -2.67 -7.60
CA ASP A 143 23.71 -1.83 -6.51
C ASP A 143 23.87 -2.64 -5.20
N PRO A 144 25.07 -3.21 -4.96
CA PRO A 144 25.33 -3.97 -3.73
C PRO A 144 25.13 -3.16 -2.44
N ALA A 145 25.29 -1.83 -2.49
CA ALA A 145 25.07 -1.00 -1.31
C ALA A 145 23.58 -0.94 -0.94
N LEU A 146 22.70 -0.88 -1.94
CA LEU A 146 21.25 -0.96 -1.74
C LEU A 146 20.84 -2.31 -1.15
N GLN A 147 21.42 -3.41 -1.63
CA GLN A 147 21.18 -4.75 -1.08
C GLN A 147 21.61 -4.86 0.40
N ILE A 148 22.72 -4.23 0.80
CA ILE A 148 23.14 -4.18 2.21
C ILE A 148 22.11 -3.44 3.06
N ILE A 149 21.60 -2.29 2.59
CA ILE A 149 20.59 -1.51 3.34
C ILE A 149 19.29 -2.31 3.50
N LEU A 150 18.86 -3.04 2.47
CA LEU A 150 17.67 -3.90 2.55
C LEU A 150 17.85 -5.05 3.55
N ASN A 151 19.04 -5.66 3.60
CA ASN A 151 19.35 -6.70 4.58
C ASN A 151 19.35 -6.15 6.01
N GLU A 152 19.93 -4.96 6.25
CA GLU A 152 19.86 -4.30 7.57
C GLU A 152 18.42 -4.02 8.01
N ALA A 153 17.54 -3.70 7.05
CA ALA A 153 16.14 -3.42 7.33
C ALA A 153 15.35 -4.68 7.76
N TYR A 154 15.72 -5.86 7.25
CA TYR A 154 15.11 -7.14 7.62
C TYR A 154 15.21 -7.41 9.13
N ASP A 155 16.37 -7.15 9.72
CA ASP A 155 16.59 -7.36 11.15
C ASP A 155 15.95 -6.26 12.03
N ALA A 156 15.70 -5.09 11.45
CA ALA A 156 15.35 -3.89 12.20
C ALA A 156 13.85 -3.54 12.20
N ILE A 157 13.10 -3.95 11.16
CA ILE A 157 11.66 -3.71 11.07
C ILE A 157 10.91 -4.99 11.43
N ASP A 158 10.35 -5.00 12.64
CA ASP A 158 9.44 -6.06 13.11
C ASP A 158 8.00 -5.53 13.18
N VAL A 159 7.22 -5.84 12.13
CA VAL A 159 5.79 -5.48 12.02
C VAL A 159 4.90 -6.25 13.00
N TRP A 160 5.41 -7.29 13.65
CA TRP A 160 4.70 -8.07 14.67
C TRP A 160 5.04 -7.62 16.10
N SER A 161 5.99 -6.69 16.24
CA SER A 161 6.32 -6.14 17.54
C SER A 161 5.11 -5.43 18.16
N SER A 162 4.97 -5.54 19.49
CA SER A 162 3.87 -4.88 20.20
C SER A 162 3.89 -3.36 20.01
N ASP A 163 5.08 -2.75 19.93
CA ASP A 163 5.23 -1.32 19.70
C ASP A 163 4.65 -0.90 18.34
N TYR A 164 4.91 -1.68 17.29
CA TYR A 164 4.40 -1.43 15.94
C TYR A 164 2.87 -1.56 15.89
N ILE A 165 2.35 -2.68 16.40
CA ILE A 165 0.90 -2.95 16.43
C ILE A 165 0.16 -1.85 17.22
N LEU A 166 0.65 -1.50 18.41
CA LEU A 166 0.04 -0.45 19.23
C LEU A 166 0.18 0.95 18.61
N ALA A 167 1.22 1.22 17.82
CA ALA A 167 1.35 2.47 17.08
C ALA A 167 0.25 2.59 16.01
N ARG A 168 0.05 1.55 15.19
CA ARG A 168 -1.02 1.52 14.18
C ARG A 168 -2.40 1.62 14.81
N GLU A 169 -2.65 0.90 15.90
CA GLU A 169 -3.94 0.93 16.60
C GLU A 169 -4.21 2.33 17.20
N ARG A 170 -3.21 2.95 17.85
CA ARG A 170 -3.32 4.33 18.35
C ARG A 170 -3.60 5.32 17.22
N TYR A 171 -2.91 5.18 16.09
CA TYR A 171 -3.14 6.02 14.93
C TYR A 171 -4.58 5.90 14.42
N ALA A 172 -5.11 4.67 14.29
CA ALA A 172 -6.48 4.44 13.86
C ALA A 172 -7.51 5.02 14.84
N LYS A 173 -7.30 4.86 16.17
CA LYS A 173 -8.17 5.44 17.22
C LYS A 173 -8.14 6.97 17.22
N ASN A 174 -6.96 7.57 17.15
CA ASN A 174 -6.79 9.02 17.16
C ASN A 174 -7.41 9.70 15.93
N ASN A 175 -7.57 8.95 14.84
CA ASN A 175 -8.22 9.41 13.61
C ASN A 175 -9.68 8.94 13.49
N HIS A 176 -10.28 8.43 14.58
CA HIS A 176 -11.69 8.02 14.65
C HIS A 176 -12.09 6.95 13.61
N LEU A 177 -11.16 6.08 13.22
CA LEU A 177 -11.42 4.99 12.28
C LEU A 177 -11.92 3.71 12.97
N LEU A 178 -11.65 3.59 14.27
CA LEU A 178 -12.13 2.49 15.12
C LEU A 178 -13.26 2.98 16.04
N LYS A 179 -14.14 2.06 16.44
CA LYS A 179 -15.21 2.30 17.44
C LYS A 179 -14.70 2.38 18.87
#